data_AF-A0A822XUN8-F1
#
_entry.id   AF-A0A822XUN8-F1
#
_cell.length_a   1.000
_cell.length_b   1.000
_cell.length_c   1.000
_cell.angle_alpha   90.00
_cell.angle_beta   90.00
_cell.angle_gamma   90.00
#
_symmetry.space_group_name_H-M   'P 1'
#
loop_
_entity.id
_entity.type
_entity.pdbx_description
1 polymer ?
#
loop_
_entity_poly.entity_id
_entity_poly.type
_entity_poly.pdbx_seq_one_letter_code
_entity_poly.pdbx_strand_id
1 'polypeptide(L)'
;MTTAARPTWAPAKGGQEQGGTRIFGPSQKYSSRDLASHTTLKPRKEGQDTQEELKKRNLREELEEHERKHFSSKDKSYIENRDRRKGSQLLLEGTKRDTEDRIVPRNVDADDSDCDVKSDDGSDEDDDDEDDTEALLAELERIKKERAEEKLRMDDKNKKRS
;
A
#
# COMPACT_ATOMS: atom_id res chain seq x y z
N MET A 1 -2.27 -5.39 -53.90
CA MET A 1 -1.62 -5.85 -52.64
C MET A 1 -2.73 -6.02 -51.61
N THR A 2 -2.85 -7.19 -50.97
CA THR A 2 -3.82 -7.43 -49.90
C THR A 2 -3.11 -7.33 -48.54
N THR A 3 -3.70 -6.63 -47.58
CA THR A 3 -3.10 -6.44 -46.25
C THR A 3 -3.61 -7.50 -45.27
N ALA A 4 -2.69 -8.20 -44.62
CA ALA A 4 -3.00 -9.19 -43.58
C ALA A 4 -3.33 -8.55 -42.23
N ALA A 5 -2.94 -7.28 -42.02
CA ALA A 5 -3.26 -6.53 -40.80
C ALA A 5 -4.75 -6.18 -40.76
N ARG A 6 -5.43 -6.61 -39.68
CA ARG A 6 -6.86 -6.38 -39.45
C ARG A 6 -7.05 -5.95 -37.99
N PRO A 7 -7.91 -4.95 -37.71
CA PRO A 7 -8.24 -4.59 -36.32
C PRO A 7 -9.07 -5.68 -35.65
N THR A 8 -8.89 -5.85 -34.34
CA THR A 8 -9.71 -6.73 -33.51
C THR A 8 -10.93 -5.96 -33.02
N TRP A 9 -12.12 -6.25 -33.57
CA TRP A 9 -13.37 -5.61 -33.13
C TRP A 9 -14.03 -6.31 -31.94
N ALA A 10 -13.73 -7.61 -31.75
CA ALA A 10 -14.23 -8.41 -30.65
C ALA A 10 -13.03 -8.93 -29.84
N PRO A 11 -13.03 -8.75 -28.50
CA PRO A 11 -11.97 -9.30 -27.66
C PRO A 11 -12.09 -10.82 -27.52
N ALA A 12 -10.99 -11.48 -27.18
CA ALA A 12 -11.02 -12.90 -26.85
C ALA A 12 -11.86 -13.15 -25.59
N LYS A 13 -12.79 -14.11 -25.67
CA LYS A 13 -13.65 -14.48 -24.54
C LYS A 13 -12.97 -15.55 -23.69
N GLY A 14 -12.80 -15.28 -22.39
CA GLY A 14 -12.31 -16.29 -21.44
C GLY A 14 -13.30 -17.44 -21.24
N GLY A 15 -12.81 -18.65 -20.96
CA GLY A 15 -13.62 -19.78 -20.50
C GLY A 15 -13.20 -21.17 -20.99
N GLN A 16 -12.56 -21.30 -22.15
CA GLN A 16 -12.39 -22.61 -22.78
C GLN A 16 -10.99 -23.24 -22.65
N GLU A 17 -9.91 -22.44 -22.61
CA GLU A 17 -8.57 -22.99 -22.86
C GLU A 17 -7.59 -22.94 -21.68
N GLN A 18 -7.62 -21.91 -20.83
CA GLN A 18 -6.79 -21.85 -19.63
C GLN A 18 -7.57 -21.23 -18.46
N GLY A 19 -7.59 -21.90 -17.32
CA GLY A 19 -8.30 -21.47 -16.11
C GLY A 19 -9.83 -21.60 -16.15
N GLY A 20 -10.43 -21.88 -17.30
CA GLY A 20 -11.83 -22.27 -17.42
C GLY A 20 -12.02 -23.78 -17.47
N THR A 21 -13.28 -24.23 -17.45
CA THR A 21 -13.70 -25.64 -17.53
C THR A 21 -13.28 -26.24 -18.87
N ARG A 22 -12.01 -26.61 -19.00
CA ARG A 22 -11.53 -27.32 -20.20
C ARG A 22 -12.32 -28.62 -20.31
N ILE A 23 -13.02 -28.78 -21.44
CA ILE A 23 -13.74 -30.01 -21.76
C ILE A 23 -12.74 -31.14 -22.10
N PHE A 24 -11.54 -30.78 -22.56
CA PHE A 24 -10.43 -31.69 -22.82
C PHE A 24 -9.48 -31.69 -21.62
N GLY A 25 -9.11 -32.88 -21.12
CA GLY A 25 -8.58 -33.15 -19.78
C GLY A 25 -7.49 -32.20 -19.20
N PRO A 26 -7.29 -32.23 -17.87
CA PRO A 26 -6.35 -31.34 -17.20
C PRO A 26 -4.92 -31.51 -17.71
N SER A 27 -4.28 -30.41 -18.07
CA SER A 27 -2.87 -30.39 -18.49
C SER A 27 -1.95 -30.57 -17.29
N GLN A 28 -0.91 -31.39 -17.43
CA GLN A 28 0.15 -31.57 -16.42
C GLN A 28 1.24 -30.47 -16.48
N LYS A 29 1.17 -29.56 -17.45
CA LYS A 29 2.11 -28.44 -17.59
C LYS A 29 1.76 -27.33 -16.61
N TYR A 30 2.75 -26.85 -15.85
CA TYR A 30 2.66 -25.70 -14.95
C TYR A 30 3.75 -24.67 -15.27
N SER A 31 3.49 -23.39 -15.01
CA SER A 31 4.48 -22.31 -15.11
C SER A 31 5.30 -22.20 -13.82
N SER A 32 6.49 -21.58 -13.89
CA SER A 32 7.26 -21.23 -12.69
C SER A 32 6.49 -20.31 -11.73
N ARG A 33 5.55 -19.52 -12.26
CA ARG A 33 4.63 -18.67 -11.49
C ARG A 33 3.51 -19.44 -10.78
N ASP A 34 3.20 -20.66 -11.23
CA ASP A 34 2.15 -21.51 -10.63
C ASP A 34 2.70 -22.37 -9.48
N LEU A 35 4.00 -22.27 -9.20
CA LEU A 35 4.60 -22.92 -8.04
C LEU A 35 4.00 -22.35 -6.74
N ALA A 36 3.84 -23.21 -5.75
CA ALA A 36 3.25 -22.83 -4.47
C ALA A 36 4.05 -21.70 -3.81
N SER A 37 3.41 -20.52 -3.72
CA SER A 37 3.95 -19.33 -3.06
C SER A 37 2.83 -18.66 -2.26
N HIS A 38 3.18 -18.02 -1.14
CA HIS A 38 2.23 -17.38 -0.22
C HIS A 38 1.03 -18.29 0.15
N THR A 39 1.32 -19.52 0.57
CA THR A 39 0.30 -20.52 0.92
C THR A 39 -0.47 -20.19 2.22
N THR A 40 -0.06 -19.17 2.95
CA THR A 40 -0.69 -18.72 4.19
C THR A 40 -1.32 -17.33 4.01
N LEU A 41 -2.63 -17.24 4.28
CA LEU A 41 -3.35 -15.98 4.28
C LEU A 41 -3.15 -15.27 5.63
N LYS A 42 -2.93 -13.95 5.60
CA LYS A 42 -2.83 -13.12 6.80
C LYS A 42 -4.22 -12.63 7.21
N PRO A 43 -4.79 -13.09 8.35
CA PRO A 43 -6.01 -12.51 8.87
C PRO A 43 -5.75 -11.14 9.48
N ARG A 44 -6.77 -10.27 9.49
CA ARG A 44 -6.72 -9.00 10.23
C ARG A 44 -6.65 -9.30 11.73
N LYS A 45 -5.71 -8.67 12.43
CA LYS A 45 -5.63 -8.71 13.90
C LYS A 45 -6.55 -7.65 14.51
N GLU A 46 -6.85 -7.78 15.79
CA GLU A 46 -7.55 -6.74 16.55
C GLU A 46 -6.82 -5.39 16.40
N GLY A 47 -7.57 -4.31 16.18
CA GLY A 47 -7.03 -2.98 15.86
C GLY A 47 -6.64 -2.76 14.39
N GLN A 48 -6.74 -3.78 13.52
CA GLN A 48 -6.58 -3.63 12.06
C GLN A 48 -7.93 -3.62 11.33
N ASP A 49 -8.98 -3.12 11.98
CA ASP A 49 -10.35 -3.12 11.47
C ASP A 49 -10.87 -4.54 11.18
N THR A 50 -10.88 -5.36 12.23
CA THR A 50 -11.57 -6.65 12.18
C THR A 50 -13.05 -6.44 11.89
N GLN A 51 -13.69 -7.44 11.26
CA GLN A 51 -15.12 -7.35 10.95
C GLN A 51 -15.99 -7.19 12.20
N GLU A 52 -15.54 -7.71 13.34
CA GLU A 52 -16.26 -7.59 14.61
C GLU A 52 -16.18 -6.18 15.18
N GLU A 53 -15.03 -5.54 15.09
CA GLU A 53 -14.88 -4.14 15.52
C GLU A 53 -15.72 -3.22 14.63
N LEU A 54 -15.65 -3.38 13.31
CA LEU A 54 -16.45 -2.58 12.38
C LEU A 54 -17.96 -2.70 12.62
N LYS A 55 -18.44 -3.88 13.03
CA LYS A 55 -19.86 -4.08 13.41
C LYS A 55 -20.24 -3.38 14.71
N LYS A 56 -19.30 -3.18 15.63
CA LYS A 56 -19.53 -2.53 16.92
C LYS A 56 -19.40 -1.00 16.85
N ARG A 57 -18.68 -0.47 15.86
CA ARG A 57 -18.41 0.97 15.71
C ARG A 57 -19.52 1.71 14.94
N ASN A 58 -19.82 2.93 15.38
CA ASN A 58 -20.71 3.85 14.66
C ASN A 58 -19.91 4.67 13.63
N LEU A 59 -19.69 4.10 12.44
CA LEU A 59 -18.85 4.72 11.39
C LEU A 59 -19.31 6.12 10.96
N ARG A 60 -20.61 6.41 11.06
CA ARG A 60 -21.15 7.73 10.70
C ARG A 60 -20.68 8.82 11.66
N GLU A 61 -20.73 8.56 12.96
CA GLU A 61 -20.36 9.52 13.99
C GLU A 61 -18.85 9.76 13.98
N GLU A 62 -18.06 8.69 13.83
CA GLU A 62 -16.60 8.76 13.70
C GLU A 62 -16.18 9.59 12.48
N LEU A 63 -16.87 9.41 11.35
CA LEU A 63 -16.64 10.19 10.14
C LEU A 63 -16.96 11.68 10.37
N GLU A 64 -18.13 11.99 10.92
CA GLU A 64 -18.54 13.38 11.19
C GLU A 64 -17.57 14.07 12.20
N GLU A 65 -17.05 13.34 13.19
CA GLU A 65 -16.04 13.86 14.12
C GLU A 65 -14.69 14.08 13.44
N HIS A 66 -14.24 13.12 12.63
CA HIS A 66 -12.97 13.24 11.90
C HIS A 66 -13.01 14.37 10.87
N GLU A 67 -14.14 14.54 10.17
CA GLU A 67 -14.38 15.67 9.29
C GLU A 67 -14.35 16.98 10.07
N ARG A 68 -15.06 17.06 11.21
CA ARG A 68 -15.04 18.28 12.05
C ARG A 68 -13.63 18.62 12.51
N LYS A 69 -12.83 17.64 12.93
CA LYS A 69 -11.42 17.82 13.31
C LYS A 69 -10.59 18.30 12.11
N HIS A 70 -10.72 17.64 10.96
CA HIS A 70 -10.01 18.00 9.73
C HIS A 70 -10.38 19.41 9.25
N PHE A 71 -11.66 19.77 9.24
CA PHE A 71 -12.10 21.12 8.90
C PHE A 71 -11.61 22.14 9.93
N SER A 72 -11.60 21.84 11.22
CA SER A 72 -11.10 22.78 12.23
C SER A 72 -9.58 23.02 12.16
N SER A 73 -8.80 22.02 11.75
CA SER A 73 -7.35 22.18 11.52
C SER A 73 -7.06 22.84 10.17
N LYS A 74 -7.87 22.52 9.14
CA LYS A 74 -7.77 23.14 7.82
C LYS A 74 -8.25 24.59 7.83
N ASP A 75 -9.29 24.96 8.55
CA ASP A 75 -9.82 26.34 8.60
C ASP A 75 -8.81 27.29 9.24
N LYS A 76 -8.06 26.85 10.27
CA LYS A 76 -6.93 27.62 10.79
C LYS A 76 -5.87 27.86 9.71
N SER A 77 -5.53 26.82 8.95
CA SER A 77 -4.60 26.94 7.82
C SER A 77 -5.18 27.75 6.66
N TYR A 78 -6.49 27.70 6.42
CA TYR A 78 -7.16 28.36 5.31
C TYR A 78 -7.37 29.84 5.60
N ILE A 79 -7.74 30.22 6.82
CA ILE A 79 -7.83 31.61 7.27
C ILE A 79 -6.45 32.25 7.32
N GLU A 80 -5.43 31.57 7.84
CA GLU A 80 -4.06 32.10 7.89
C GLU A 80 -3.40 32.21 6.49
N ASN A 81 -3.63 31.24 5.60
CA ASN A 81 -3.19 31.35 4.19
C ASN A 81 -4.05 32.31 3.35
N ARG A 82 -5.31 32.56 3.75
CA ARG A 82 -6.17 33.57 3.12
C ARG A 82 -5.72 34.96 3.51
N ASP A 83 -5.35 35.22 4.77
CA ASP A 83 -4.86 36.54 5.19
C ASP A 83 -3.48 36.88 4.59
N ARG A 84 -2.62 35.89 4.31
CA ARG A 84 -1.42 36.11 3.47
C ARG A 84 -1.72 36.39 1.99
N ARG A 85 -2.90 36.01 1.49
CA ARG A 85 -3.36 36.28 0.11
C ARG A 85 -4.44 37.35 0.00
N LYS A 86 -4.86 37.97 1.10
CA LYS A 86 -5.86 39.05 1.16
C LYS A 86 -5.21 40.43 0.98
N GLY A 87 -4.18 40.49 0.15
CA GLY A 87 -3.60 41.73 -0.36
C GLY A 87 -3.83 41.96 -1.86
N SER A 88 -4.45 41.03 -2.59
CA SER A 88 -4.34 41.02 -4.07
C SER A 88 -5.63 40.74 -4.87
N GLN A 89 -6.84 40.73 -4.31
CA GLN A 89 -8.01 40.40 -5.14
C GLN A 89 -9.29 41.17 -4.75
N LEU A 90 -9.31 42.47 -5.03
CA LEU A 90 -10.53 43.23 -5.31
C LEU A 90 -10.67 43.32 -6.85
N LEU A 91 -11.26 42.31 -7.47
CA LEU A 91 -11.60 42.33 -8.90
C LEU A 91 -12.64 41.25 -9.24
N LEU A 92 -13.83 41.36 -8.68
CA LEU A 92 -15.00 40.69 -9.26
C LEU A 92 -16.28 41.48 -9.02
N GLU A 93 -16.36 42.64 -9.67
CA GLU A 93 -17.62 43.23 -10.09
C GLU A 93 -17.63 43.24 -11.62
N GLY A 94 -18.62 42.57 -12.21
CA GLY A 94 -18.88 42.60 -13.65
C GLY A 94 -18.42 41.37 -14.42
N THR A 95 -19.36 40.45 -14.70
CA THR A 95 -19.85 40.15 -16.06
C THR A 95 -20.65 38.84 -16.07
N LYS A 96 -21.97 39.01 -16.24
CA LYS A 96 -22.94 38.17 -16.95
C LYS A 96 -22.48 36.74 -17.27
N ARG A 97 -23.09 35.76 -16.59
CA ARG A 97 -23.11 34.35 -16.99
C ARG A 97 -24.00 34.22 -18.23
N ASP A 98 -23.41 34.26 -19.40
CA ASP A 98 -24.03 33.82 -20.63
C ASP A 98 -22.89 33.46 -21.57
N THR A 99 -22.59 32.16 -21.69
CA THR A 99 -22.19 31.44 -22.90
C THR A 99 -21.52 30.09 -22.54
N GLU A 100 -22.03 29.02 -23.16
CA GLU A 100 -21.35 27.74 -23.46
C GLU A 100 -21.11 26.79 -22.27
N ASP A 101 -21.90 25.75 -21.96
CA ASP A 101 -22.59 24.78 -22.82
C ASP A 101 -21.79 24.29 -24.04
N ARG A 102 -20.47 24.12 -23.83
CA ARG A 102 -19.60 23.40 -24.76
C ARG A 102 -18.82 22.34 -23.99
N ILE A 103 -19.47 21.21 -23.74
CA ILE A 103 -18.83 19.97 -23.30
C ILE A 103 -17.93 19.51 -24.46
N VAL A 104 -16.70 19.99 -24.50
CA VAL A 104 -15.64 19.39 -25.32
C VAL A 104 -15.26 18.09 -24.62
N PRO A 105 -15.41 16.91 -25.24
CA PRO A 105 -14.88 15.69 -24.67
C PRO A 105 -13.35 15.79 -24.71
N ARG A 106 -12.77 16.14 -23.57
CA ARG A 106 -11.33 16.13 -23.35
C ARG A 106 -10.93 14.66 -23.28
N ASN A 107 -10.51 14.09 -24.41
CA ASN A 107 -9.84 12.79 -24.46
C ASN A 107 -8.48 12.97 -23.78
N VAL A 108 -8.47 12.95 -22.44
CA VAL A 108 -7.24 12.91 -21.65
C VAL A 108 -6.85 11.44 -21.56
N ASP A 109 -5.75 11.08 -22.21
CA ASP A 109 -5.11 9.79 -22.06
C ASP A 109 -4.61 9.64 -20.61
N ALA A 110 -4.86 8.50 -20.00
CA ALA A 110 -4.62 8.26 -18.58
C ALA A 110 -3.21 7.70 -18.27
N ASP A 111 -2.33 7.63 -19.27
CA ASP A 111 -0.98 7.04 -19.16
C ASP A 111 0.16 8.07 -19.24
N ASP A 112 -0.15 9.37 -19.41
CA ASP A 112 0.89 10.41 -19.57
C ASP A 112 1.32 11.08 -18.25
N SER A 113 1.25 10.33 -17.14
CA SER A 113 1.86 10.74 -15.86
C SER A 113 3.14 9.96 -15.59
N ASP A 114 4.05 9.96 -16.56
CA ASP A 114 5.45 9.62 -16.29
C ASP A 114 6.14 10.89 -15.76
N CYS A 115 5.94 11.16 -14.48
CA CYS A 115 6.86 12.04 -13.77
C CYS A 115 8.10 11.20 -13.42
N ASP A 116 9.13 11.38 -14.24
CA ASP A 116 10.54 11.16 -13.90
C ASP A 116 10.84 11.77 -12.51
N VAL A 117 10.59 11.03 -11.44
CA VAL A 117 11.14 11.34 -10.13
C VAL A 117 12.59 10.92 -10.20
N LYS A 118 13.43 11.87 -10.63
CA LYS A 118 14.86 11.82 -10.46
C LYS A 118 15.13 11.46 -8.99
N SER A 119 15.71 10.28 -8.81
CA SER A 119 16.36 9.84 -7.58
C SER A 119 17.37 10.92 -7.20
N ASP A 120 17.01 11.74 -6.21
CA ASP A 120 17.96 12.62 -5.53
C ASP A 120 18.71 11.74 -4.52
N ASP A 121 19.88 11.34 -4.98
CA ASP A 121 20.96 10.75 -4.21
C ASP A 121 21.63 11.86 -3.38
N GLY A 122 21.71 11.66 -2.05
CA GLY A 122 22.63 12.40 -1.20
C GLY A 122 22.00 13.06 0.01
N SER A 123 21.87 12.31 1.10
CA SER A 123 22.09 12.82 2.46
C SER A 123 22.53 11.66 3.34
N ASP A 124 23.85 11.53 3.42
CA ASP A 124 24.62 10.80 4.42
C ASP A 124 24.51 11.59 5.73
N GLU A 125 23.74 11.07 6.69
CA GLU A 125 23.73 11.53 8.09
C GLU A 125 24.24 10.37 8.96
N ASP A 126 25.56 10.35 9.09
CA ASP A 126 26.35 9.62 10.07
C ASP A 126 26.29 10.45 11.38
N ASP A 127 25.57 10.00 12.43
CA ASP A 127 25.90 10.24 13.85
C ASP A 127 24.95 9.54 14.85
N ASP A 128 25.56 8.83 15.82
CA ASP A 128 25.10 8.52 17.20
C ASP A 128 24.02 7.45 17.51
N ASP A 129 24.28 6.14 17.30
CA ASP A 129 23.55 5.03 17.97
C ASP A 129 24.47 3.83 18.35
N GLU A 130 25.73 4.05 18.74
CA GLU A 130 26.66 2.96 19.14
C GLU A 130 26.19 2.19 20.41
N ASP A 131 25.56 2.87 21.38
CA ASP A 131 25.14 2.27 22.66
C ASP A 131 24.04 1.18 22.51
N ASP A 132 23.10 1.35 21.58
CA ASP A 132 22.00 0.40 21.36
C ASP A 132 22.49 -0.91 20.70
N THR A 133 23.56 -0.83 19.89
CA THR A 133 24.15 -2.00 19.23
C THR A 133 24.98 -2.85 20.20
N GLU A 134 25.72 -2.22 21.11
CA GLU A 134 26.51 -2.91 22.14
C GLU A 134 25.61 -3.64 23.14
N ALA A 135 24.50 -3.02 23.55
CA ALA A 135 23.51 -3.63 24.42
C ALA A 135 22.91 -4.92 23.81
N LEU A 136 22.61 -4.90 22.50
CA LEU A 136 22.01 -6.03 21.79
C LEU A 136 23.00 -7.20 21.63
N LEU A 137 24.28 -6.91 21.36
CA LEU A 137 25.33 -7.94 21.28
C LEU A 137 25.57 -8.61 22.64
N ALA A 138 25.59 -7.84 23.73
CA ALA A 138 25.76 -8.38 25.08
C ALA A 138 24.59 -9.29 25.51
N GLU A 139 23.36 -8.97 25.12
CA GLU A 139 22.19 -9.81 25.38
C GLU A 139 22.22 -11.12 24.57
N LEU A 140 22.64 -11.06 23.29
CA LEU A 140 22.84 -12.26 22.47
C LEU A 140 23.90 -13.19 23.04
N GLU A 141 24.99 -12.66 23.59
CA GLU A 141 26.02 -13.47 24.24
C GLU A 141 25.52 -14.13 25.52
N ARG A 142 24.71 -13.43 26.32
CA ARG A 142 24.04 -14.02 27.51
C ARG A 142 23.12 -15.17 27.11
N ILE A 143 22.25 -14.97 26.11
CA ILE A 143 21.33 -16.01 25.61
C ILE A 143 22.12 -17.20 25.05
N LYS A 144 23.19 -16.97 24.31
CA LYS A 144 24.02 -18.03 23.73
C LYS A 144 24.74 -18.85 24.81
N LYS A 145 25.21 -18.20 25.88
CA LYS A 145 25.85 -18.87 27.03
C LYS A 145 24.86 -19.70 27.83
N GLU A 146 23.69 -19.15 28.15
CA GLU A 146 22.63 -19.87 28.86
C GLU A 146 22.16 -21.11 28.07
N ARG A 147 21.97 -20.97 26.76
CA ARG A 147 21.53 -22.06 25.89
C ARG A 147 22.58 -23.17 25.75
N ALA A 148 23.87 -22.81 25.76
CA ALA A 148 24.95 -23.80 25.76
C ALA A 148 25.00 -24.59 27.07
N GLU A 149 24.82 -23.90 28.20
CA GLU A 149 24.76 -24.54 29.52
C GLU A 149 23.53 -25.42 29.68
N GLU A 150 22.36 -24.97 29.23
CA GLU A 150 21.13 -25.76 29.22
C GLU A 150 21.28 -27.01 28.34
N LYS A 151 21.90 -26.86 27.15
CA LYS A 151 22.15 -28.00 26.27
C LYS A 151 23.08 -29.03 26.91
N LEU A 152 24.17 -28.60 27.55
CA LEU A 152 25.06 -29.50 28.30
C LEU A 152 24.32 -30.19 29.45
N ARG A 153 23.49 -29.44 30.20
CA ARG A 153 22.69 -29.99 31.28
C ARG A 153 21.65 -31.00 30.79
N MET A 154 21.08 -30.78 29.60
CA MET A 154 20.14 -31.71 28.96
C MET A 154 20.86 -32.94 28.43
N ASP A 155 22.05 -32.79 27.82
CA ASP A 155 22.88 -33.90 27.35
C ASP A 155 23.35 -34.78 28.52
N ASP A 156 23.75 -34.19 29.64
CA ASP A 156 24.10 -34.91 30.87
C ASP A 156 22.90 -35.66 31.47
N LYS A 157 21.72 -35.04 31.47
CA LYS A 157 20.48 -35.71 31.90
C LYS A 157 20.12 -36.85 30.95
N ASN A 158 20.31 -36.68 29.65
CA ASN A 158 20.01 -37.70 28.65
C ASN A 158 21.00 -38.87 28.75
N LYS A 159 22.28 -38.57 29.00
CA LYS A 159 23.33 -39.56 29.22
C LYS A 159 23.18 -40.34 30.53
N LYS A 160 22.63 -39.73 31.59
CA LYS A 160 22.27 -40.42 32.84
C LYS A 160 20.99 -41.25 32.74
N ARG A 161 20.15 -41.00 31.74
CA ARG A 161 18.90 -41.73 31.47
C ARG A 161 19.07 -42.89 30.49
N SER A 162 20.20 -42.92 29.77
CA SER A 162 20.66 -44.06 28.96
C SER A 162 21.58 -44.96 29.77
#